data_AF-A0A7K1AFQ9-F1
#
_entry.id   AF-A0A7K1AFQ9-F1
#
_cell.length_a   1.000
_cell.length_b   1.000
_cell.length_c   1.000
_cell.angle_alpha   90.00
_cell.angle_beta   90.00
_cell.angle_gamma   90.00
#
_symmetry.space_group_name_H-M   'P 1'
#
loop_
_entity.id
_entity.type
_entity.pdbx_description
1 polymer ?
#
loop_
_entity_poly.entity_id
_entity_poly.type
_entity_poly.pdbx_seq_one_letter_code
_entity_poly.pdbx_strand_id
1 'polypeptide(L)'
;SLDQGLFAFYAINDLDVDRYDIAGRSQQTMVAARELNPDGIPNKTWVSRHLIYTHGCGVVAASASQITSDGRPIYEEIATERPQLYVGTYQPGYAIVNTKQVEQACPNTTAEKYQGTGGITLDSTLKKLSFAVHFGEFNLLGSSLVTDESRLINVRDVSDRVSKVAPFLKLDADPYPVVVDGKVLWVIDAFTTTSRYPYAQQANTDNLTYGSGLKHSFNYVRNSVKAVVDAYDGSVTLYVVDSQDPIVNAWSASFPGLFTSGDKVPDALRAHFRYPEDLFRVQTNLYGRYQFTDTDQFFNRDSAWSVAQAAQREPEVAVTAGDATAIGDINSEANTGDVADANVARFEPYYTLFHTPDSVGSKVPASFSLIRPFVPFSSDDTRKELRALMVVSSDPETYGQLTVYKYSGVLPSGPATVSAELSSNPNISPVITLLDQRGSRVILGQLQVVPIGKGLVWVQPLYVRPDDSGSKQVFVRRVLAWYNGEAVIGDTLTEAVNRLFPRSKVDLGEVVGDSGSDPGTDPGTDPGTDPGTDPGTDPETDPTSDDPVALLEAAEVLFDEADVALRDGDLGTYQSKVDEAQALISRALTLLGQ
;
A
#
# COMPACT_ATOMS: atom_id res chain seq x y z
N SER A 1 1.19 -13.59 -14.39
CA SER A 1 0.75 -13.82 -13.01
C SER A 1 -0.42 -12.92 -12.59
N LEU A 2 -1.08 -12.15 -13.46
CA LEU A 2 -0.82 -10.70 -13.61
C LEU A 2 -0.82 -9.98 -12.24
N ASP A 3 0.34 -10.09 -11.57
CA ASP A 3 0.87 -9.36 -10.42
C ASP A 3 0.03 -9.07 -9.13
N GLN A 4 -0.93 -9.87 -8.64
CA GLN A 4 -1.39 -11.21 -8.97
C GLN A 4 -2.91 -11.32 -9.02
N GLY A 5 -3.56 -10.57 -9.90
CA GLY A 5 -4.86 -10.96 -10.46
C GLY A 5 -4.68 -12.09 -11.46
N LEU A 6 -4.53 -13.34 -10.99
CA LEU A 6 -4.00 -14.51 -11.72
C LEU A 6 -4.71 -14.86 -13.05
N PHE A 7 -5.91 -14.35 -13.31
CA PHE A 7 -6.64 -14.51 -14.56
C PHE A 7 -7.19 -13.17 -15.04
N ALA A 8 -7.46 -13.01 -16.34
CA ALA A 8 -7.94 -11.75 -16.91
C ALA A 8 -9.26 -11.24 -16.28
N PHE A 9 -10.09 -12.15 -15.76
CA PHE A 9 -11.34 -11.84 -15.07
C PHE A 9 -11.15 -11.48 -13.58
N TYR A 10 -9.92 -11.32 -13.10
CA TYR A 10 -9.61 -10.68 -11.82
C TYR A 10 -8.79 -9.41 -12.04
N ALA A 11 -8.89 -8.48 -11.09
CA ALA A 11 -8.08 -7.27 -11.04
C ALA A 11 -7.74 -6.92 -9.59
N ILE A 12 -6.61 -6.24 -9.42
CA ILE A 12 -6.27 -5.51 -8.20
C ILE A 12 -6.57 -4.05 -8.51
N ASN A 13 -7.56 -3.49 -7.82
CA ASN A 13 -8.02 -2.12 -8.06
C ASN A 13 -7.39 -1.13 -7.09
N ASP A 14 -6.94 -1.60 -5.94
CA ASP A 14 -6.37 -0.79 -4.87
C ASP A 14 -5.26 -1.53 -4.14
N LEU A 15 -4.33 -0.77 -3.55
CA LEU A 15 -3.20 -1.27 -2.78
C LEU A 15 -3.19 -0.61 -1.41
N ASP A 16 -3.23 -1.45 -0.39
CA ASP A 16 -3.31 -1.05 0.99
C ASP A 16 -2.01 -1.32 1.74
N VAL A 17 -1.65 -0.42 2.65
CA VAL A 17 -0.54 -0.65 3.58
C VAL A 17 -1.09 -1.19 4.89
N ASP A 18 -0.59 -2.34 5.33
CA ASP A 18 -0.92 -2.92 6.63
C ASP A 18 0.34 -3.45 7.32
N ARG A 19 0.14 -4.16 8.43
CA ARG A 19 1.18 -4.87 9.17
C ARG A 19 0.78 -6.29 9.49
N TYR A 20 1.68 -7.22 9.21
CA TYR A 20 1.51 -8.63 9.54
C TYR A 20 2.77 -9.14 10.24
N ASP A 21 2.58 -10.10 11.15
CA ASP A 21 3.68 -10.82 11.77
C ASP A 21 4.12 -11.95 10.83
N ILE A 22 5.19 -11.69 10.08
CA ILE A 22 5.75 -12.61 9.10
C ILE A 22 7.11 -13.09 9.63
N ALA A 23 7.28 -14.40 9.75
CA ALA A 23 8.47 -15.03 10.33
C ALA A 23 8.84 -14.48 11.73
N GLY A 24 7.83 -14.19 12.57
CA GLY A 24 8.01 -13.72 13.94
C GLY A 24 8.44 -12.27 14.08
N ARG A 25 8.38 -11.48 13.00
CA ARG A 25 8.63 -10.03 13.01
C ARG A 25 7.43 -9.30 12.41
N SER A 26 6.99 -8.23 13.07
CA SER A 26 6.00 -7.32 12.49
C SER A 26 6.64 -6.59 11.32
N GLN A 27 6.07 -6.77 10.14
CA GLN A 27 6.54 -6.16 8.91
C GLN A 27 5.43 -5.32 8.30
N GLN A 28 5.82 -4.25 7.61
CA GLN A 28 4.91 -3.50 6.77
C GLN A 28 4.64 -4.33 5.52
N THR A 29 3.37 -4.56 5.22
CA THR A 29 2.93 -5.44 4.15
C THR A 29 1.99 -4.65 3.24
N MET A 30 2.22 -4.75 1.93
CA MET A 30 1.26 -4.29 0.94
C MET A 30 0.21 -5.38 0.76
N VAL A 31 -1.07 -5.04 0.88
CA VAL A 31 -2.20 -5.97 0.77
C VAL A 31 -3.17 -5.47 -0.29
N ALA A 32 -3.79 -6.38 -1.02
CA ALA A 32 -4.89 -6.03 -1.92
C ALA A 32 -5.86 -7.19 -2.10
N ALA A 33 -7.13 -6.88 -2.34
CA ALA A 33 -8.11 -7.88 -2.74
C ALA A 33 -7.98 -8.20 -4.23
N ARG A 34 -8.09 -9.49 -4.60
CA ARG A 34 -8.26 -9.87 -6.01
C ARG A 34 -9.75 -9.80 -6.34
N GLU A 35 -10.19 -8.67 -6.89
CA GLU A 35 -11.60 -8.45 -7.20
C GLU A 35 -11.97 -8.93 -8.60
N LEU A 36 -13.27 -9.09 -8.84
CA LEU A 36 -13.76 -9.52 -10.15
C LEU A 36 -13.57 -8.40 -11.17
N ASN A 37 -13.03 -8.74 -12.33
CA ASN A 37 -12.96 -7.87 -13.50
C ASN A 37 -13.94 -8.37 -14.58
N PRO A 38 -15.14 -7.77 -14.70
CA PRO A 38 -16.13 -8.21 -15.69
C PRO A 38 -15.65 -8.05 -17.13
N ASP A 39 -14.72 -7.13 -17.38
CA ASP A 39 -14.24 -6.85 -18.72
C ASP A 39 -13.31 -7.93 -19.27
N GLY A 40 -12.61 -8.62 -18.38
CA GLY A 40 -11.77 -9.77 -18.71
C GLY A 40 -12.49 -11.11 -18.74
N ILE A 41 -13.81 -11.16 -18.54
CA ILE A 41 -14.60 -12.39 -18.68
C ILE A 41 -14.62 -12.82 -20.17
N PRO A 42 -14.14 -14.04 -20.52
CA PRO A 42 -13.98 -14.45 -21.92
C PRO A 42 -15.29 -14.48 -22.72
N ASN A 43 -16.36 -14.99 -22.11
CA ASN A 43 -17.68 -15.05 -22.72
C ASN A 43 -18.67 -14.24 -21.88
N LYS A 44 -19.13 -13.10 -22.40
CA LYS A 44 -19.95 -12.12 -21.68
C LYS A 44 -21.47 -12.42 -21.66
N THR A 45 -21.87 -13.69 -21.72
CA THR A 45 -23.28 -14.08 -21.56
C THR A 45 -23.81 -13.78 -20.15
N TRP A 46 -25.14 -13.73 -20.02
CA TRP A 46 -25.79 -13.59 -18.72
C TRP A 46 -25.38 -14.69 -17.73
N VAL A 47 -25.36 -15.96 -18.18
CA VAL A 47 -24.95 -17.10 -17.34
C VAL A 47 -23.51 -16.93 -16.86
N SER A 48 -22.59 -16.55 -17.77
CA SER A 48 -21.21 -16.31 -17.40
C SER A 48 -21.09 -15.22 -16.33
N ARG A 49 -21.72 -14.06 -16.54
CA ARG A 49 -21.58 -12.88 -15.66
C ARG A 49 -22.26 -13.04 -14.30
N HIS A 50 -23.35 -13.80 -14.22
CA HIS A 50 -24.21 -13.80 -13.03
C HIS A 50 -24.27 -15.16 -12.32
N LEU A 51 -23.73 -16.24 -12.90
CA LEU A 51 -23.81 -17.60 -12.33
C LEU A 51 -22.46 -18.33 -12.31
N ILE A 52 -21.50 -17.91 -13.14
CA ILE A 52 -20.15 -18.53 -13.19
C ILE A 52 -19.13 -17.59 -12.53
N TYR A 53 -18.97 -16.38 -13.06
CA TYR A 53 -18.00 -15.39 -12.58
C TYR A 53 -18.71 -14.42 -11.62
N THR A 54 -18.92 -14.87 -10.39
CA THR A 54 -19.79 -14.20 -9.39
C THR A 54 -19.04 -13.53 -8.25
N HIS A 55 -17.75 -13.77 -8.08
CA HIS A 55 -16.95 -13.29 -6.95
C HIS A 55 -15.49 -13.02 -7.32
N GLY A 56 -14.81 -12.17 -6.54
CA GLY A 56 -13.35 -12.08 -6.47
C GLY A 56 -12.74 -13.23 -5.65
N CYS A 57 -11.43 -13.23 -5.41
CA CYS A 57 -10.71 -14.33 -4.75
C CYS A 57 -9.55 -13.90 -3.84
N GLY A 58 -9.82 -13.84 -2.54
CA GLY A 58 -8.83 -13.71 -1.49
C GLY A 58 -8.06 -12.40 -1.57
N VAL A 59 -6.95 -12.35 -0.85
CA VAL A 59 -6.02 -11.24 -0.87
C VAL A 59 -4.68 -11.67 -1.44
N VAL A 60 -4.00 -10.73 -2.08
CA VAL A 60 -2.58 -10.81 -2.38
C VAL A 60 -1.84 -9.94 -1.38
N ALA A 61 -0.70 -10.42 -0.89
CA ALA A 61 0.17 -9.65 -0.02
C ALA A 61 1.60 -9.68 -0.55
N ALA A 62 2.37 -8.66 -0.22
CA ALA A 62 3.81 -8.63 -0.46
C ALA A 62 4.50 -7.81 0.63
N SER A 63 5.71 -8.21 1.03
CA SER A 63 6.54 -7.40 1.92
C SER A 63 6.79 -6.03 1.31
N ALA A 64 6.65 -4.95 2.09
CA ALA A 64 6.98 -3.61 1.63
C ALA A 64 8.51 -3.37 1.56
N SER A 65 9.32 -4.27 2.11
CA SER A 65 10.77 -4.14 2.22
C SER A 65 11.58 -5.10 1.36
N GLN A 66 10.95 -6.08 0.70
CA GLN A 66 11.68 -7.11 -0.04
C GLN A 66 11.22 -7.24 -1.48
N ILE A 67 12.20 -7.42 -2.36
CA ILE A 67 12.05 -7.61 -3.80
C ILE A 67 12.96 -8.76 -4.27
N THR A 68 12.60 -9.37 -5.38
CA THR A 68 13.46 -10.31 -6.10
C THR A 68 14.61 -9.58 -6.81
N SER A 69 15.60 -10.32 -7.30
CA SER A 69 16.72 -9.76 -8.08
C SER A 69 16.30 -9.08 -9.39
N ASP A 70 15.14 -9.42 -9.95
CA ASP A 70 14.54 -8.74 -11.11
C ASP A 70 13.62 -7.56 -10.73
N GLY A 71 13.55 -7.21 -9.43
CA GLY A 71 12.83 -6.05 -8.92
C GLY A 71 11.33 -6.25 -8.72
N ARG A 72 10.85 -7.49 -8.69
CA ARG A 72 9.44 -7.80 -8.43
C ARG A 72 9.18 -7.91 -6.93
N PRO A 73 7.96 -7.59 -6.46
CA PRO A 73 7.56 -7.90 -5.10
C PRO A 73 7.64 -9.41 -4.84
N ILE A 74 8.06 -9.77 -3.63
CA ILE A 74 7.94 -11.15 -3.15
C ILE A 74 6.53 -11.31 -2.59
N TYR A 75 5.70 -12.05 -3.32
CA TYR A 75 4.32 -12.29 -2.92
C TYR A 75 4.25 -13.31 -1.80
N GLU A 76 3.38 -13.04 -0.85
CA GLU A 76 3.09 -13.91 0.28
C GLU A 76 1.63 -14.34 0.24
N GLU A 77 1.38 -15.62 0.55
CA GLU A 77 0.03 -16.13 0.70
C GLU A 77 -0.46 -15.92 2.12
N ILE A 78 -1.49 -15.10 2.27
CA ILE A 78 -2.25 -15.03 3.52
C ILE A 78 -3.34 -16.10 3.46
N ALA A 79 -3.27 -17.09 4.35
CA ALA A 79 -4.20 -18.21 4.37
C ALA A 79 -5.65 -17.73 4.60
N THR A 80 -6.55 -18.12 3.70
CA THR A 80 -7.99 -17.87 3.81
C THR A 80 -8.76 -19.18 3.72
N GLU A 81 -9.66 -19.43 4.67
CA GLU A 81 -10.56 -20.59 4.64
C GLU A 81 -11.66 -20.45 3.57
N ARG A 82 -12.09 -19.21 3.31
CA ARG A 82 -13.11 -18.87 2.31
C ARG A 82 -12.65 -17.71 1.45
N PRO A 83 -11.95 -17.96 0.32
CA PRO A 83 -11.39 -16.91 -0.49
C PRO A 83 -12.44 -16.13 -1.31
N GLN A 84 -13.67 -16.61 -1.48
CA GLN A 84 -14.63 -15.96 -2.38
C GLN A 84 -15.07 -14.58 -1.87
N LEU A 85 -14.88 -13.56 -2.70
CA LEU A 85 -15.25 -12.17 -2.41
C LEU A 85 -16.51 -11.78 -3.20
N TYR A 86 -17.68 -11.96 -2.61
CA TYR A 86 -18.95 -11.55 -3.21
C TYR A 86 -19.20 -10.05 -3.08
N VAL A 87 -18.58 -9.41 -2.08
CA VAL A 87 -18.59 -7.97 -1.81
C VAL A 87 -17.15 -7.43 -1.86
N GLY A 88 -16.98 -6.25 -2.46
CA GLY A 88 -15.68 -5.61 -2.69
C GLY A 88 -15.82 -4.11 -3.00
N THR A 89 -14.72 -3.41 -3.27
CA THR A 89 -14.72 -1.99 -3.66
C THR A 89 -15.00 -1.77 -5.14
N TYR A 90 -14.90 -2.82 -5.96
CA TYR A 90 -15.26 -2.77 -7.37
C TYR A 90 -15.93 -4.08 -7.82
N GLN A 91 -17.22 -4.21 -7.47
CA GLN A 91 -18.05 -5.36 -7.83
C GLN A 91 -19.35 -4.91 -8.52
N PRO A 92 -19.34 -4.70 -9.85
CA PRO A 92 -20.50 -4.14 -10.53
C PRO A 92 -21.65 -5.15 -10.68
N GLY A 93 -22.87 -4.62 -10.63
CA GLY A 93 -24.09 -5.39 -10.87
C GLY A 93 -24.43 -6.37 -9.75
N TYR A 94 -25.14 -7.45 -10.10
CA TYR A 94 -25.59 -8.47 -9.17
C TYR A 94 -24.98 -9.84 -9.49
N ALA A 95 -24.97 -10.73 -8.51
CA ALA A 95 -24.61 -12.15 -8.67
C ALA A 95 -25.77 -13.04 -8.20
N ILE A 96 -25.92 -14.20 -8.82
CA ILE A 96 -26.85 -15.24 -8.38
C ILE A 96 -26.05 -16.44 -7.97
N VAL A 97 -26.16 -16.80 -6.70
CA VAL A 97 -25.34 -17.82 -6.07
C VAL A 97 -26.20 -19.00 -5.65
N ASN A 98 -25.55 -20.12 -5.32
CA ASN A 98 -26.22 -21.39 -4.98
C ASN A 98 -27.21 -21.83 -6.09
N THR A 99 -26.75 -21.81 -7.33
CA THR A 99 -27.53 -22.23 -8.51
C THR A 99 -27.22 -23.69 -8.89
N LYS A 100 -27.81 -24.20 -9.97
CA LYS A 100 -27.39 -25.49 -10.55
C LYS A 100 -26.04 -25.39 -11.29
N GLN A 101 -25.67 -24.19 -11.73
CA GLN A 101 -24.35 -23.92 -12.29
C GLN A 101 -23.37 -23.71 -11.13
N VAL A 102 -22.25 -24.43 -11.15
CA VAL A 102 -21.17 -24.22 -10.19
C VAL A 102 -20.36 -22.99 -10.63
N GLU A 103 -20.00 -22.17 -9.65
CA GLU A 103 -19.24 -20.93 -9.81
C GLU A 103 -17.79 -21.23 -10.18
N GLN A 104 -17.09 -20.24 -10.73
CA GLN A 104 -15.67 -20.33 -11.06
C GLN A 104 -14.84 -20.48 -9.79
N ALA A 105 -13.99 -21.51 -9.72
CA ALA A 105 -13.09 -21.73 -8.60
C ALA A 105 -12.09 -20.56 -8.46
N CYS A 106 -11.73 -20.24 -7.21
CA CYS A 106 -10.57 -19.39 -6.95
C CYS A 106 -9.27 -20.10 -7.36
N PRO A 107 -8.19 -19.34 -7.64
CA PRO A 107 -6.89 -19.92 -7.95
C PRO A 107 -6.48 -20.94 -6.88
N ASN A 108 -5.96 -22.09 -7.30
CA ASN A 108 -5.51 -23.20 -6.43
C ASN A 108 -6.61 -23.82 -5.54
N THR A 109 -7.89 -23.61 -5.86
CA THR A 109 -9.03 -24.21 -5.13
C THR A 109 -9.93 -25.02 -6.05
N THR A 110 -10.84 -25.80 -5.47
CA THR A 110 -11.90 -26.51 -6.20
C THR A 110 -13.16 -25.65 -6.32
N ALA A 111 -13.89 -25.84 -7.42
CA ALA A 111 -15.15 -25.15 -7.65
C ALA A 111 -16.21 -25.65 -6.65
N GLU A 112 -16.81 -24.74 -5.90
CA GLU A 112 -17.83 -25.03 -4.90
C GLU A 112 -19.05 -24.14 -5.07
N LYS A 113 -20.19 -24.58 -4.55
CA LYS A 113 -21.38 -23.73 -4.48
C LYS A 113 -21.28 -22.82 -3.26
N TYR A 114 -21.85 -21.62 -3.36
CA TYR A 114 -22.06 -20.77 -2.21
C TYR A 114 -22.78 -21.47 -1.04
N GLN A 115 -22.17 -21.39 0.15
CA GLN A 115 -22.65 -22.02 1.39
C GLN A 115 -23.11 -20.99 2.42
N GLY A 116 -23.05 -19.70 2.10
CA GLY A 116 -23.41 -18.62 3.03
C GLY A 116 -24.91 -18.35 3.10
N THR A 117 -25.27 -17.45 4.02
CA THR A 117 -26.65 -16.99 4.21
C THR A 117 -26.95 -15.64 3.59
N GLY A 118 -25.93 -14.99 2.99
CA GLY A 118 -26.06 -13.68 2.35
C GLY A 118 -26.98 -13.68 1.14
N GLY A 119 -27.44 -12.50 0.76
CA GLY A 119 -28.32 -12.30 -0.40
C GLY A 119 -29.79 -12.68 -0.16
N ILE A 120 -30.62 -12.34 -1.14
CA ILE A 120 -32.07 -12.50 -1.10
C ILE A 120 -32.44 -13.84 -1.72
N THR A 121 -33.14 -14.71 -0.99
CA THR A 121 -33.64 -15.99 -1.52
C THR A 121 -34.63 -15.77 -2.66
N LEU A 122 -34.43 -16.47 -3.76
CA LEU A 122 -35.32 -16.48 -4.92
C LEU A 122 -36.39 -17.58 -4.79
N ASP A 123 -37.00 -17.70 -3.62
CA ASP A 123 -37.94 -18.74 -3.22
C ASP A 123 -39.37 -18.57 -3.76
N SER A 124 -39.64 -17.54 -4.56
CA SER A 124 -40.97 -17.26 -5.11
C SER A 124 -40.91 -16.60 -6.48
N THR A 125 -41.87 -16.97 -7.33
CA THR A 125 -42.02 -16.41 -8.68
C THR A 125 -42.21 -14.90 -8.65
N LEU A 126 -42.87 -14.35 -7.61
CA LEU A 126 -43.02 -12.92 -7.46
C LEU A 126 -41.68 -12.22 -7.25
N LYS A 127 -40.81 -12.73 -6.36
CA LYS A 127 -39.45 -12.18 -6.18
C LYS A 127 -38.66 -12.26 -7.48
N LYS A 128 -38.68 -13.42 -8.15
CA LYS A 128 -38.00 -13.62 -9.44
C LYS A 128 -38.50 -12.61 -10.50
N LEU A 129 -39.81 -12.38 -10.58
CA LEU A 129 -40.41 -11.42 -11.50
C LEU A 129 -40.05 -9.98 -11.14
N SER A 130 -40.08 -9.61 -9.86
CA SER A 130 -39.69 -8.27 -9.41
C SER A 130 -38.25 -7.95 -9.78
N PHE A 131 -37.32 -8.88 -9.57
CA PHE A 131 -35.93 -8.70 -9.97
C PHE A 131 -35.73 -8.77 -11.49
N ALA A 132 -36.46 -9.62 -12.20
CA ALA A 132 -36.45 -9.64 -13.66
C ALA A 132 -36.86 -8.28 -14.25
N VAL A 133 -37.89 -7.63 -13.67
CA VAL A 133 -38.29 -6.27 -14.08
C VAL A 133 -37.24 -5.24 -13.66
N HIS A 134 -36.73 -5.31 -12.42
CA HIS A 134 -35.74 -4.36 -11.91
C HIS A 134 -34.45 -4.33 -12.73
N PHE A 135 -33.94 -5.49 -13.14
CA PHE A 135 -32.72 -5.61 -13.93
C PHE A 135 -32.97 -5.66 -15.44
N GLY A 136 -34.24 -5.71 -15.89
CA GLY A 136 -34.60 -5.89 -17.29
C GLY A 136 -34.15 -7.24 -17.85
N GLU A 137 -34.18 -8.30 -17.04
CA GLU A 137 -33.53 -9.58 -17.33
C GLU A 137 -34.46 -10.78 -17.11
N PHE A 138 -34.98 -11.33 -18.22
CA PHE A 138 -35.94 -12.44 -18.20
C PHE A 138 -35.33 -13.78 -17.80
N ASN A 139 -34.00 -13.95 -17.87
CA ASN A 139 -33.34 -15.19 -17.49
C ASN A 139 -33.54 -15.55 -16.01
N LEU A 140 -33.83 -14.56 -15.15
CA LEU A 140 -34.21 -14.76 -13.75
C LEU A 140 -35.49 -15.59 -13.56
N LEU A 141 -36.39 -15.57 -14.56
CA LEU A 141 -37.62 -16.35 -14.58
C LEU A 141 -37.53 -17.58 -15.47
N GLY A 142 -36.86 -17.47 -16.62
CA GLY A 142 -36.86 -18.50 -17.66
C GLY A 142 -35.77 -19.56 -17.50
N SER A 143 -34.71 -19.30 -16.74
CA SER A 143 -33.58 -20.21 -16.61
C SER A 143 -33.85 -21.34 -15.61
N SER A 144 -33.67 -22.58 -16.05
CA SER A 144 -33.75 -23.77 -15.19
C SER A 144 -32.57 -23.92 -14.23
N LEU A 145 -31.55 -23.07 -14.37
CA LEU A 145 -30.37 -23.01 -13.50
C LEU A 145 -30.67 -22.32 -12.16
N VAL A 146 -31.62 -21.37 -12.14
CA VAL A 146 -32.04 -20.64 -10.94
C VAL A 146 -33.13 -21.44 -10.23
N THR A 147 -32.86 -21.84 -8.99
CA THR A 147 -33.79 -22.62 -8.16
C THR A 147 -34.34 -21.78 -7.02
N ASP A 148 -35.21 -22.37 -6.18
CA ASP A 148 -35.80 -21.68 -5.04
C ASP A 148 -34.80 -21.53 -3.88
N GLU A 149 -33.69 -22.29 -3.91
CA GLU A 149 -32.54 -22.18 -3.01
C GLU A 149 -31.50 -21.14 -3.49
N SER A 150 -31.62 -20.66 -4.73
CA SER A 150 -30.70 -19.65 -5.28
C SER A 150 -30.88 -18.31 -4.58
N ARG A 151 -29.79 -17.56 -4.48
CA ARG A 151 -29.75 -16.28 -3.75
C ARG A 151 -29.22 -15.17 -4.66
N LEU A 152 -29.85 -14.01 -4.59
CA LEU A 152 -29.45 -12.81 -5.31
C LEU A 152 -28.62 -11.90 -4.40
N ILE A 153 -27.38 -11.61 -4.79
CA ILE A 153 -26.50 -10.63 -4.15
C ILE A 153 -26.47 -9.39 -5.05
N ASN A 154 -27.14 -8.30 -4.62
CA ASN A 154 -27.30 -7.09 -5.43
C ASN A 154 -26.32 -5.97 -5.05
N VAL A 155 -26.29 -5.55 -3.79
CA VAL A 155 -25.40 -4.45 -3.35
C VAL A 155 -24.01 -5.00 -3.07
N ARG A 156 -23.12 -4.98 -4.05
CA ARG A 156 -21.83 -5.67 -3.94
C ARG A 156 -20.66 -4.72 -3.65
N ASP A 157 -20.87 -3.43 -3.79
CA ASP A 157 -19.92 -2.41 -3.36
C ASP A 157 -19.98 -2.19 -1.83
N VAL A 158 -18.81 -2.16 -1.17
CA VAL A 158 -18.67 -2.00 0.29
C VAL A 158 -19.27 -0.67 0.75
N SER A 159 -18.92 0.43 0.11
CA SER A 159 -19.34 1.79 0.50
C SER A 159 -20.84 1.99 0.29
N ASP A 160 -21.39 1.54 -0.83
CA ASP A 160 -22.83 1.55 -1.12
C ASP A 160 -23.60 0.73 -0.09
N ARG A 161 -23.05 -0.42 0.30
CA ARG A 161 -23.69 -1.32 1.28
C ARG A 161 -23.74 -0.68 2.65
N VAL A 162 -22.63 -0.16 3.14
CA VAL A 162 -22.58 0.54 4.45
C VAL A 162 -23.47 1.79 4.40
N SER A 163 -23.44 2.57 3.32
CA SER A 163 -24.29 3.75 3.14
C SER A 163 -25.79 3.43 3.13
N LYS A 164 -26.19 2.26 2.62
CA LYS A 164 -27.59 1.80 2.69
C LYS A 164 -27.99 1.36 4.09
N VAL A 165 -27.06 0.82 4.89
CA VAL A 165 -27.31 0.43 6.29
C VAL A 165 -27.37 1.65 7.22
N ALA A 166 -26.46 2.61 7.06
CA ALA A 166 -26.33 3.78 7.91
C ALA A 166 -26.08 5.07 7.09
N PRO A 167 -27.08 5.59 6.36
CA PRO A 167 -26.93 6.72 5.43
C PRO A 167 -26.58 8.07 6.09
N PHE A 168 -26.68 8.13 7.42
CA PHE A 168 -26.37 9.32 8.22
C PHE A 168 -24.88 9.39 8.63
N LEU A 169 -24.10 8.33 8.41
CA LEU A 169 -22.65 8.35 8.56
C LEU A 169 -22.01 8.81 7.24
N LYS A 170 -20.88 9.51 7.34
CA LYS A 170 -20.04 9.86 6.20
C LYS A 170 -18.89 8.88 6.12
N LEU A 171 -18.75 8.17 5.01
CA LEU A 171 -17.72 7.14 4.88
C LEU A 171 -16.41 7.72 4.36
N ASP A 172 -15.30 7.11 4.73
CA ASP A 172 -14.01 7.41 4.11
C ASP A 172 -13.98 6.96 2.64
N ALA A 173 -13.02 7.45 1.87
CA ALA A 173 -12.90 7.12 0.44
C ALA A 173 -12.29 5.74 0.18
N ASP A 174 -11.61 5.17 1.18
CA ASP A 174 -10.66 4.08 1.03
C ASP A 174 -11.00 2.88 1.97
N PRO A 175 -11.93 2.00 1.56
CA PRO A 175 -12.15 0.72 2.23
C PRO A 175 -10.98 -0.25 2.00
N TYR A 176 -10.45 -0.84 3.07
CA TYR A 176 -9.29 -1.73 3.00
C TYR A 176 -9.62 -3.18 3.40
N PRO A 177 -9.01 -4.20 2.77
CA PRO A 177 -9.21 -5.59 3.12
C PRO A 177 -8.26 -6.02 4.25
N VAL A 178 -8.77 -6.82 5.18
CA VAL A 178 -8.02 -7.45 6.27
C VAL A 178 -8.36 -8.93 6.31
N VAL A 179 -7.40 -9.78 6.70
CA VAL A 179 -7.67 -11.21 6.91
C VAL A 179 -7.65 -11.52 8.39
N VAL A 180 -8.79 -11.96 8.91
CA VAL A 180 -8.97 -12.31 10.33
C VAL A 180 -9.59 -13.69 10.41
N ASP A 181 -8.94 -14.61 11.13
CA ASP A 181 -9.40 -15.99 11.31
C ASP A 181 -9.77 -16.68 9.97
N GLY A 182 -8.92 -16.50 8.94
CA GLY A 182 -9.13 -17.07 7.62
C GLY A 182 -10.25 -16.44 6.78
N LYS A 183 -10.88 -15.36 7.26
CA LYS A 183 -11.91 -14.62 6.52
C LYS A 183 -11.38 -13.29 6.03
N VAL A 184 -11.79 -12.91 4.82
CA VAL A 184 -11.54 -11.56 4.29
C VAL A 184 -12.66 -10.63 4.73
N LEU A 185 -12.29 -9.59 5.46
CA LEU A 185 -13.18 -8.54 5.93
C LEU A 185 -12.77 -7.21 5.29
N TRP A 186 -13.73 -6.41 4.87
CA TRP A 186 -13.50 -5.03 4.49
C TRP A 186 -13.73 -4.12 5.68
N VAL A 187 -12.82 -3.20 5.93
CA VAL A 187 -12.98 -2.17 6.96
C VAL A 187 -13.06 -0.81 6.29
N ILE A 188 -14.06 -0.01 6.68
CA ILE A 188 -14.21 1.37 6.24
C ILE A 188 -14.51 2.28 7.43
N ASP A 189 -13.85 3.42 7.43
CA ASP A 189 -14.02 4.45 8.45
C ASP A 189 -15.32 5.21 8.20
N ALA A 190 -16.06 5.46 9.28
CA ALA A 190 -17.36 6.10 9.22
C ALA A 190 -17.43 7.24 10.24
N PHE A 191 -17.53 8.45 9.70
CA PHE A 191 -17.53 9.70 10.43
C PHE A 191 -18.93 10.14 10.81
N THR A 192 -19.06 10.70 12.01
CA THR A 192 -20.18 11.58 12.34
C THR A 192 -19.76 13.02 12.08
N THR A 193 -20.55 13.75 11.31
CA THR A 193 -20.28 15.15 10.98
C THR A 193 -21.49 16.04 11.22
N THR A 194 -21.24 17.33 11.46
CA THR A 194 -22.26 18.37 11.39
C THR A 194 -21.63 19.71 11.03
N SER A 195 -22.40 20.59 10.39
CA SER A 195 -22.04 21.99 10.11
C SER A 195 -22.63 22.97 11.12
N ARG A 196 -23.29 22.46 12.16
CA ARG A 196 -24.04 23.24 13.16
C ARG A 196 -23.50 23.12 14.56
N TYR A 197 -22.27 22.63 14.73
CA TYR A 197 -21.68 22.53 16.06
C TYR A 197 -21.39 23.94 16.60
N PRO A 198 -21.90 24.30 17.79
CA PRO A 198 -21.79 25.67 18.29
C PRO A 198 -20.33 26.00 18.62
N TYR A 199 -19.95 27.26 18.40
CA TYR A 199 -18.61 27.79 18.70
C TYR A 199 -17.45 27.03 18.02
N ALA A 200 -17.72 26.36 16.89
CA ALA A 200 -16.72 25.67 16.09
C ALA A 200 -16.58 26.30 14.70
N GLN A 201 -15.33 26.40 14.24
CA GLN A 201 -15.00 26.89 12.91
C GLN A 201 -15.17 25.80 11.84
N GLN A 202 -15.43 26.23 10.60
CA GLN A 202 -15.49 25.31 9.45
C GLN A 202 -14.13 24.65 9.21
N ALA A 203 -14.14 23.37 8.84
CA ALA A 203 -12.94 22.65 8.46
C ALA A 203 -12.50 23.03 7.04
N ASN A 204 -11.19 23.06 6.80
CA ASN A 204 -10.66 23.11 5.43
C ASN A 204 -10.78 21.72 4.79
N THR A 205 -11.42 21.66 3.63
CA THR A 205 -11.67 20.41 2.89
C THR A 205 -11.00 20.36 1.51
N ASP A 206 -10.13 21.32 1.19
CA ASP A 206 -9.61 21.52 -0.17
C ASP A 206 -8.70 20.38 -0.61
N ASN A 207 -7.90 19.86 0.34
CA ASN A 207 -6.89 18.81 0.11
C ASN A 207 -7.36 17.41 0.54
N LEU A 208 -8.68 17.16 0.60
CA LEU A 208 -9.22 15.83 0.96
C LEU A 208 -9.38 14.94 -0.28
N THR A 209 -9.22 13.63 -0.04
CA THR A 209 -9.32 12.59 -1.07
C THR A 209 -10.63 12.69 -1.85
N TYR A 210 -10.57 12.48 -3.16
CA TYR A 210 -11.77 12.45 -3.99
C TYR A 210 -12.66 11.27 -3.57
N GLY A 211 -13.98 11.48 -3.45
CA GLY A 211 -14.92 10.47 -2.97
C GLY A 211 -15.07 10.40 -1.44
N SER A 212 -14.20 11.07 -0.68
CA SER A 212 -14.31 11.12 0.78
C SER A 212 -15.61 11.72 1.25
N GLY A 213 -16.27 11.06 2.21
CA GLY A 213 -17.45 11.57 2.88
C GLY A 213 -17.18 12.84 3.68
N LEU A 214 -15.92 13.22 3.91
CA LEU A 214 -15.54 14.50 4.50
C LEU A 214 -15.45 15.64 3.48
N LYS A 215 -15.56 15.39 2.17
CA LYS A 215 -15.52 16.43 1.12
C LYS A 215 -16.85 17.22 1.00
N HIS A 216 -17.25 17.84 2.11
CA HIS A 216 -18.43 18.69 2.27
C HIS A 216 -18.20 19.70 3.41
N SER A 217 -19.02 20.74 3.54
CA SER A 217 -18.89 21.68 4.66
C SER A 217 -19.30 21.04 5.99
N PHE A 218 -18.40 21.06 6.97
CA PHE A 218 -18.65 20.68 8.36
C PHE A 218 -17.77 21.51 9.30
N ASN A 219 -18.22 21.64 10.55
CA ASN A 219 -17.45 22.25 11.65
C ASN A 219 -17.27 21.31 12.84
N TYR A 220 -17.70 20.05 12.70
CA TYR A 220 -17.49 18.97 13.64
C TYR A 220 -17.32 17.66 12.89
N VAL A 221 -16.35 16.86 13.31
CA VAL A 221 -16.08 15.52 12.79
C VAL A 221 -15.51 14.63 13.89
N ARG A 222 -15.93 13.36 13.91
CA ARG A 222 -15.32 12.28 14.69
C ARG A 222 -15.29 11.01 13.86
N ASN A 223 -14.21 10.23 13.94
CA ASN A 223 -14.17 8.86 13.42
C ASN A 223 -14.84 7.93 14.42
N SER A 224 -16.16 8.02 14.52
CA SER A 224 -16.89 7.39 15.62
C SER A 224 -17.14 5.91 15.40
N VAL A 225 -17.14 5.45 14.14
CA VAL A 225 -17.55 4.10 13.77
C VAL A 225 -16.54 3.48 12.81
N LYS A 226 -16.18 2.21 13.06
CA LYS A 226 -15.56 1.33 12.06
C LYS A 226 -16.64 0.41 11.51
N ALA A 227 -16.93 0.52 10.21
CA ALA A 227 -17.83 -0.42 9.56
C ALA A 227 -17.02 -1.58 9.00
N VAL A 228 -17.44 -2.80 9.34
CA VAL A 228 -16.78 -4.04 8.94
C VAL A 228 -17.75 -4.86 8.11
N VAL A 229 -17.35 -5.23 6.90
CA VAL A 229 -18.17 -5.98 5.95
C VAL A 229 -17.51 -7.32 5.64
N ASP A 230 -18.21 -8.41 5.90
CA ASP A 230 -17.74 -9.75 5.51
C ASP A 230 -17.77 -9.86 3.98
N ALA A 231 -16.62 -10.13 3.35
CA ALA A 231 -16.52 -10.17 1.89
C ALA A 231 -17.29 -11.35 1.27
N TYR A 232 -17.56 -12.40 2.05
CA TYR A 232 -18.23 -13.63 1.59
C TYR A 232 -19.76 -13.50 1.62
N ASP A 233 -20.34 -13.04 2.73
CA ASP A 233 -21.82 -12.95 2.87
C ASP A 233 -22.38 -11.52 2.83
N GLY A 234 -21.52 -10.51 2.93
CA GLY A 234 -21.92 -9.10 2.91
C GLY A 234 -22.64 -8.63 4.17
N SER A 235 -22.53 -9.36 5.28
CA SER A 235 -22.97 -8.89 6.59
C SER A 235 -22.17 -7.65 7.01
N VAL A 236 -22.85 -6.67 7.59
CA VAL A 236 -22.25 -5.40 8.03
C VAL A 236 -22.33 -5.31 9.53
N THR A 237 -21.20 -5.07 10.19
CA THR A 237 -21.12 -4.76 11.61
C THR A 237 -20.58 -3.35 11.79
N LEU A 238 -21.32 -2.49 12.49
CA LEU A 238 -20.91 -1.12 12.80
C LEU A 238 -20.38 -1.05 14.23
N TYR A 239 -19.06 -0.97 14.39
CA TYR A 239 -18.42 -0.87 15.70
C TYR A 239 -18.23 0.59 16.10
N VAL A 240 -18.80 0.99 17.24
CA VAL A 240 -18.60 2.34 17.81
C VAL A 240 -17.24 2.38 18.51
N VAL A 241 -16.28 3.07 17.91
CA VAL A 241 -14.90 3.18 18.41
C VAL A 241 -14.63 4.48 19.18
N ASP A 242 -15.45 5.52 18.99
CA ASP A 242 -15.47 6.71 19.85
C ASP A 242 -16.79 6.74 20.64
N SER A 243 -16.81 6.11 21.82
CA SER A 243 -17.99 6.09 22.69
C SER A 243 -18.32 7.44 23.31
N GLN A 244 -17.41 8.42 23.22
CA GLN A 244 -17.60 9.77 23.76
C GLN A 244 -18.27 10.71 22.76
N ASP A 245 -18.44 10.32 21.51
CA ASP A 245 -19.11 11.14 20.51
C ASP A 245 -20.63 11.23 20.79
N PRO A 246 -21.18 12.44 21.05
CA PRO A 246 -22.60 12.61 21.29
C PRO A 246 -23.48 12.29 20.06
N ILE A 247 -22.96 12.44 18.84
CA ILE A 247 -23.74 12.22 17.61
C ILE A 247 -23.97 10.72 17.40
N VAL A 248 -22.92 9.88 17.47
CA VAL A 248 -23.10 8.42 17.37
C VAL A 248 -23.94 7.87 18.52
N ASN A 249 -23.82 8.43 19.72
CA ASN A 249 -24.64 8.03 20.87
C ASN A 249 -26.14 8.33 20.64
N ALA A 250 -26.47 9.47 20.03
CA ALA A 250 -27.85 9.79 19.67
C ALA A 250 -28.41 8.82 18.60
N TRP A 251 -27.61 8.48 17.59
CA TRP A 251 -28.00 7.48 16.59
C TRP A 251 -28.14 6.08 17.18
N SER A 252 -27.25 5.69 18.08
CA SER A 252 -27.31 4.40 18.79
C SER A 252 -28.57 4.27 19.64
N ALA A 253 -29.00 5.35 20.29
CA ALA A 253 -30.26 5.39 21.03
C ALA A 253 -31.49 5.32 20.10
N SER A 254 -31.41 5.90 18.92
CA SER A 254 -32.52 5.95 17.95
C SER A 254 -32.71 4.65 17.19
N PHE A 255 -31.64 3.87 16.98
CA PHE A 255 -31.66 2.59 16.28
C PHE A 255 -31.06 1.46 17.13
N PRO A 256 -31.79 0.96 18.14
CA PRO A 256 -31.31 -0.14 18.98
C PRO A 256 -30.95 -1.38 18.14
N GLY A 257 -29.74 -1.90 18.35
CA GLY A 257 -29.21 -3.09 17.65
C GLY A 257 -28.49 -2.80 16.33
N LEU A 258 -28.48 -1.56 15.84
CA LEU A 258 -27.71 -1.18 14.65
C LEU A 258 -26.20 -1.15 14.92
N PHE A 259 -25.80 -0.70 16.11
CA PHE A 259 -24.41 -0.52 16.51
C PHE A 259 -23.96 -1.58 17.50
N THR A 260 -22.68 -1.94 17.38
CA THR A 260 -21.96 -2.83 18.28
C THR A 260 -20.91 -2.02 19.04
N SER A 261 -20.73 -2.28 20.34
CA SER A 261 -19.67 -1.60 21.12
C SER A 261 -18.29 -1.93 20.54
N GLY A 262 -17.38 -0.95 20.49
CA GLY A 262 -15.98 -1.14 20.11
C GLY A 262 -15.24 -2.15 20.99
N ASP A 263 -15.68 -2.36 22.24
CA ASP A 263 -15.11 -3.38 23.13
C ASP A 263 -15.32 -4.81 22.61
N LYS A 264 -16.34 -5.02 21.76
CA LYS A 264 -16.66 -6.32 21.17
C LYS A 264 -15.91 -6.59 19.87
N VAL A 265 -15.08 -5.65 19.40
CA VAL A 265 -14.19 -5.89 18.25
C VAL A 265 -13.19 -6.99 18.67
N PRO A 266 -13.08 -8.10 17.90
CA PRO A 266 -12.05 -9.11 18.15
C PRO A 266 -10.64 -8.50 18.11
N ASP A 267 -9.74 -8.93 18.99
CA ASP A 267 -8.40 -8.33 19.09
C ASP A 267 -7.61 -8.43 17.78
N ALA A 268 -7.73 -9.58 17.08
CA ALA A 268 -7.13 -9.78 15.76
C ALA A 268 -7.62 -8.73 14.75
N LEU A 269 -8.92 -8.41 14.74
CA LEU A 269 -9.47 -7.36 13.87
C LEU A 269 -9.05 -5.95 14.32
N ARG A 270 -9.05 -5.69 15.63
CA ARG A 270 -8.65 -4.39 16.19
C ARG A 270 -7.20 -4.06 15.84
N ALA A 271 -6.32 -5.06 15.78
CA ALA A 271 -4.93 -4.90 15.37
C ALA A 271 -4.77 -4.31 13.96
N HIS A 272 -5.73 -4.53 13.06
CA HIS A 272 -5.69 -3.99 11.69
C HIS A 272 -6.34 -2.61 11.54
N PHE A 273 -6.96 -2.04 12.59
CA PHE A 273 -7.59 -0.73 12.47
C PHE A 273 -6.57 0.36 12.17
N ARG A 274 -6.85 1.13 11.13
CA ARG A 274 -6.05 2.27 10.69
C ARG A 274 -6.64 3.58 11.19
N TYR A 275 -5.81 4.59 11.43
CA TYR A 275 -6.27 5.95 11.67
C TYR A 275 -6.53 6.65 10.33
N PRO A 276 -7.70 7.28 10.10
CA PRO A 276 -8.08 7.75 8.77
C PRO A 276 -7.24 8.94 8.30
N GLU A 277 -6.76 8.83 7.07
CA GLU A 277 -5.91 9.85 6.46
C GLU A 277 -6.61 11.20 6.35
N ASP A 278 -7.87 11.23 5.90
CA ASP A 278 -8.59 12.48 5.69
C ASP A 278 -8.91 13.20 7.00
N LEU A 279 -9.23 12.47 8.07
CA LEU A 279 -9.35 13.07 9.40
C LEU A 279 -8.01 13.65 9.84
N PHE A 280 -6.91 12.93 9.60
CA PHE A 280 -5.58 13.40 9.91
C PHE A 280 -5.20 14.64 9.09
N ARG A 281 -5.60 14.73 7.81
CA ARG A 281 -5.46 15.92 6.96
C ARG A 281 -6.20 17.12 7.57
N VAL A 282 -7.44 16.95 8.01
CA VAL A 282 -8.23 17.99 8.69
C VAL A 282 -7.56 18.44 9.99
N GLN A 283 -7.15 17.50 10.83
CA GLN A 283 -6.56 17.78 12.15
C GLN A 283 -5.21 18.50 12.04
N THR A 284 -4.37 18.10 11.09
CA THR A 284 -3.06 18.74 10.87
C THR A 284 -3.20 20.16 10.33
N ASN A 285 -4.14 20.40 9.40
CA ASN A 285 -4.46 21.75 8.93
C ASN A 285 -4.95 22.65 10.08
N LEU A 286 -5.82 22.12 10.94
CA LEU A 286 -6.30 22.83 12.12
C LEU A 286 -5.17 23.13 13.11
N TYR A 287 -4.34 22.13 13.41
CA TYR A 287 -3.25 22.26 14.38
C TYR A 287 -2.21 23.30 13.95
N GLY A 288 -1.86 23.36 12.67
CA GLY A 288 -0.90 24.35 12.15
C GLY A 288 -1.30 25.80 12.46
N ARG A 289 -2.60 26.09 12.47
CA ARG A 289 -3.18 27.41 12.80
C ARG A 289 -3.28 27.66 14.31
N TYR A 290 -3.58 26.64 15.11
CA TYR A 290 -4.01 26.80 16.51
C TYR A 290 -3.03 26.30 17.57
N GLN A 291 -1.85 25.77 17.21
CA GLN A 291 -0.93 25.20 18.20
C GLN A 291 -0.27 26.20 19.18
N PHE A 292 -0.63 27.49 19.11
CA PHE A 292 -0.14 28.53 20.02
C PHE A 292 -1.16 28.79 21.12
N THR A 293 -0.66 29.01 22.33
CA THR A 293 -1.46 29.50 23.46
C THR A 293 -1.42 31.03 23.59
N ASP A 294 -0.45 31.68 22.95
CA ASP A 294 -0.26 33.13 22.97
C ASP A 294 -1.13 33.82 21.91
N THR A 295 -1.91 34.82 22.35
CA THR A 295 -2.89 35.52 21.50
C THR A 295 -2.26 36.40 20.44
N ASP A 296 -1.10 37.00 20.73
CA ASP A 296 -0.41 37.90 19.80
C ASP A 296 0.25 37.08 18.69
N GLN A 297 0.84 35.92 19.03
CA GLN A 297 1.35 34.96 18.05
C GLN A 297 0.25 34.41 17.12
N PHE A 298 -0.95 34.16 17.67
CA PHE A 298 -2.09 33.76 16.86
C PHE A 298 -2.53 34.88 15.92
N PHE A 299 -2.68 36.10 16.43
CA PHE A 299 -3.16 37.24 15.64
C PHE A 299 -2.20 37.62 14.51
N ASN A 300 -0.89 37.66 14.79
CA ASN A 300 0.12 38.06 13.82
C ASN A 300 0.44 36.94 12.81
N ARG A 301 0.07 35.69 13.08
CA ARG A 301 0.39 34.47 12.28
C ARG A 301 1.89 34.26 11.99
N ASP A 302 2.79 35.10 12.50
CA ASP A 302 4.24 35.02 12.27
C ASP A 302 4.87 33.70 12.73
N SER A 303 4.25 33.04 13.71
CA SER A 303 4.72 31.76 14.22
C SER A 303 3.93 30.56 13.71
N ALA A 304 2.82 30.80 12.98
CA ALA A 304 1.91 29.77 12.45
C ALA A 304 2.65 28.76 11.57
N TRP A 305 2.10 27.56 11.44
CA TRP A 305 2.65 26.52 10.57
C TRP A 305 1.66 26.18 9.47
N SER A 306 2.19 25.85 8.30
CA SER A 306 1.45 25.20 7.23
C SER A 306 1.91 23.76 7.12
N VAL A 307 1.05 22.88 6.62
CA VAL A 307 1.53 21.57 6.18
C VAL A 307 2.53 21.79 5.03
N ALA A 308 3.62 21.03 5.03
CA ALA A 308 4.65 21.18 4.02
C ALA A 308 4.08 20.97 2.60
N GLN A 309 4.69 21.63 1.62
CA GLN A 309 4.36 21.41 0.22
C GLN A 309 4.77 19.99 -0.19
N ALA A 310 4.02 19.39 -1.10
CA ALA A 310 4.27 18.04 -1.59
C ALA A 310 5.57 17.95 -2.39
N ALA A 311 6.20 16.78 -2.38
CA ALA A 311 7.26 16.44 -3.32
C ALA A 311 6.67 16.30 -4.74
N GLN A 312 7.50 16.55 -5.76
CA GLN A 312 7.10 16.35 -7.16
C GLN A 312 6.90 14.85 -7.43
N ARG A 313 5.80 14.50 -8.12
CA ARG A 313 5.50 13.12 -8.56
C ARG A 313 5.87 12.84 -10.01
N GLU A 314 6.14 13.88 -10.79
CA GLU A 314 6.60 13.76 -12.17
C GLU A 314 7.77 14.74 -12.38
N PRO A 315 8.80 14.35 -13.14
CA PRO A 315 9.85 15.28 -13.54
C PRO A 315 9.25 16.29 -14.51
N GLU A 316 9.01 17.51 -14.02
CA GLU A 316 8.53 18.70 -14.72
C GLU A 316 7.93 18.45 -16.12
N VAL A 317 6.60 18.24 -16.19
CA VAL A 317 5.88 18.47 -17.45
C VAL A 317 6.00 19.96 -17.75
N ALA A 318 6.58 20.30 -18.91
CA ALA A 318 6.49 21.64 -19.47
C ALA A 318 5.02 22.05 -19.42
N VAL A 319 4.69 22.97 -18.53
CA VAL A 319 3.33 23.47 -18.37
C VAL A 319 3.00 24.30 -19.61
N THR A 320 2.61 23.63 -20.69
CA THR A 320 1.80 24.28 -21.71
C THR A 320 0.49 24.56 -21.01
N ALA A 321 0.18 25.84 -20.82
CA ALA A 321 -0.97 26.36 -20.07
C ALA A 321 -2.33 25.98 -20.70
N GLY A 322 -2.62 24.68 -20.83
CA GLY A 322 -3.77 24.17 -21.57
C GLY A 322 -4.35 22.85 -21.08
N ASP A 323 -3.75 22.15 -20.11
CA ASP A 323 -4.30 20.90 -19.56
C ASP A 323 -4.26 20.81 -18.03
N ALA A 324 -4.17 21.97 -17.37
CA ALA A 324 -4.77 22.09 -16.06
C ALA A 324 -6.27 21.92 -16.27
N THR A 325 -6.84 20.80 -15.81
CA THR A 325 -8.26 20.81 -15.45
C THR A 325 -8.39 21.89 -14.39
N ALA A 326 -8.81 23.07 -14.86
CA ALA A 326 -9.04 24.22 -14.04
C ALA A 326 -9.99 23.81 -12.93
N ILE A 327 -9.45 23.68 -11.71
CA ILE A 327 -10.24 24.01 -10.53
C ILE A 327 -10.59 25.48 -10.75
N GLY A 328 -11.85 25.69 -11.10
CA GLY A 328 -12.35 26.99 -11.54
C GLY A 328 -11.93 28.08 -10.57
N ASP A 329 -11.64 29.26 -11.14
CA ASP A 329 -11.64 30.53 -10.44
C ASP A 329 -12.77 30.56 -9.41
N ILE A 330 -12.42 30.33 -8.15
CA ILE A 330 -13.19 30.84 -7.03
C ILE A 330 -12.38 32.06 -6.61
N ASN A 331 -12.91 33.24 -6.93
CA ASN A 331 -12.50 34.47 -6.30
C ASN A 331 -12.35 34.19 -4.80
N SER A 332 -11.11 34.16 -4.33
CA SER A 332 -10.81 34.27 -2.91
C SER A 332 -11.41 35.59 -2.47
N GLU A 333 -12.62 35.53 -1.90
CA GLU A 333 -13.19 36.65 -1.18
C GLU A 333 -12.29 36.88 0.02
N ALA A 334 -11.27 37.70 -0.19
CA ALA A 334 -10.45 38.34 0.81
C ALA A 334 -11.36 39.22 1.68
N ASN A 335 -12.14 38.63 2.58
CA ASN A 335 -12.89 39.37 3.59
C ASN A 335 -13.31 38.56 4.84
N THR A 336 -12.67 37.42 5.14
CA THR A 336 -12.90 36.68 6.41
C THR A 336 -11.63 36.36 7.20
N GLY A 337 -10.52 37.09 7.07
CA GLY A 337 -9.30 36.75 7.85
C GLY A 337 -8.71 35.35 7.59
N ASP A 338 -9.32 34.61 6.65
CA ASP A 338 -8.88 33.31 6.14
C ASP A 338 -8.00 33.55 4.92
N VAL A 339 -6.78 34.04 5.17
CA VAL A 339 -5.72 33.89 4.17
C VAL A 339 -5.43 32.39 4.08
N ALA A 340 -5.95 31.78 3.01
CA ALA A 340 -5.68 30.40 2.64
C ALA A 340 -4.21 30.27 2.25
N ASP A 341 -3.63 29.12 2.59
CA ASP A 341 -2.39 28.61 2.02
C ASP A 341 -2.44 28.74 0.48
N ALA A 342 -1.31 29.06 -0.19
CA ALA A 342 -1.33 29.16 -1.65
C ALA A 342 -1.74 27.80 -2.26
N ASN A 343 -2.32 27.82 -3.48
CA ASN A 343 -2.85 26.65 -4.17
C ASN A 343 -1.72 25.73 -4.69
N VAL A 344 -0.96 25.18 -3.74
CA VAL A 344 0.14 24.25 -3.94
C VAL A 344 -0.26 22.92 -3.31
N ALA A 345 0.03 21.82 -4.00
CA ALA A 345 -0.19 20.48 -3.46
C ALA A 345 0.52 20.34 -2.10
N ARG A 346 -0.20 19.86 -1.09
CA ARG A 346 0.33 19.65 0.28
C ARG A 346 0.78 18.21 0.45
N PHE A 347 1.76 18.00 1.33
CA PHE A 347 2.29 16.68 1.63
C PHE A 347 1.17 15.73 2.08
N GLU A 348 1.03 14.62 1.37
CA GLU A 348 0.05 13.58 1.66
C GLU A 348 0.55 12.71 2.83
N PRO A 349 -0.31 12.42 3.83
CA PRO A 349 0.01 11.39 4.81
C PRO A 349 0.24 10.03 4.11
N TYR A 350 0.99 9.16 4.77
CA TYR A 350 1.13 7.75 4.38
C TYR A 350 1.37 6.91 5.62
N TYR A 351 0.95 5.65 5.55
CA TYR A 351 1.18 4.68 6.62
C TYR A 351 2.60 4.16 6.59
N THR A 352 3.21 4.04 7.78
CA THR A 352 4.55 3.48 7.93
C THR A 352 4.75 2.89 9.32
N LEU A 353 5.66 1.92 9.44
CA LEU A 353 6.20 1.50 10.74
C LEU A 353 7.19 2.57 11.26
N PHE A 354 6.63 3.55 11.96
CA PHE A 354 7.39 4.71 12.44
C PHE A 354 8.23 4.36 13.66
N HIS A 355 9.53 4.66 13.58
CA HIS A 355 10.45 4.59 14.69
C HIS A 355 10.62 5.98 15.30
N THR A 356 10.33 6.14 16.59
CA THR A 356 10.46 7.43 17.27
C THR A 356 11.93 7.87 17.32
N PRO A 357 12.26 9.17 17.22
CA PRO A 357 13.65 9.64 17.27
C PRO A 357 14.45 9.18 18.50
N ASP A 358 13.79 8.99 19.65
CA ASP A 358 14.40 8.52 20.89
C ASP A 358 14.59 6.98 20.93
N SER A 359 14.18 6.25 19.89
CA SER A 359 14.25 4.78 19.87
C SER A 359 15.63 4.22 19.53
N VAL A 360 16.60 5.07 19.19
CA VAL A 360 17.94 4.65 18.77
C VAL A 360 18.66 3.97 19.95
N GLY A 361 18.79 2.64 19.87
CA GLY A 361 19.32 1.79 20.94
C GLY A 361 18.30 1.41 22.02
N SER A 362 17.03 1.80 21.87
CA SER A 362 15.93 1.38 22.72
C SER A 362 15.24 0.13 22.14
N LYS A 363 14.60 -0.66 23.00
CA LYS A 363 13.72 -1.78 22.60
C LYS A 363 12.28 -1.33 22.27
N VAL A 364 12.02 -0.03 22.15
CA VAL A 364 10.68 0.47 21.80
C VAL A 364 10.36 0.01 20.38
N PRO A 365 9.31 -0.79 20.17
CA PRO A 365 8.95 -1.27 18.85
C PRO A 365 8.50 -0.10 17.96
N ALA A 366 8.64 -0.28 16.65
CA ALA A 366 8.02 0.62 15.69
C ALA A 366 6.51 0.66 15.90
N SER A 367 5.90 1.83 15.73
CA SER A 367 4.45 1.97 15.78
C SER A 367 3.88 2.22 14.40
N PHE A 368 2.84 1.47 14.02
CA PHE A 368 2.18 1.70 12.75
C PHE A 368 1.41 3.01 12.78
N SER A 369 1.83 3.96 11.95
CA SER A 369 1.43 5.35 12.10
C SER A 369 1.28 6.07 10.77
N LEU A 370 0.46 7.12 10.77
CA LEU A 370 0.49 8.14 9.73
C LEU A 370 1.42 9.27 10.13
N ILE A 371 2.05 9.92 9.15
CA ILE A 371 2.96 11.05 9.35
C ILE A 371 2.66 12.22 8.42
N ARG A 372 2.72 13.46 8.92
CA ARG A 372 2.71 14.69 8.10
C ARG A 372 3.73 15.73 8.60
N PRO A 373 4.54 16.30 7.70
CA PRO A 373 5.47 17.39 7.99
C PRO A 373 4.82 18.77 7.96
N PHE A 374 5.36 19.67 8.77
CA PHE A 374 5.02 21.09 8.84
C PHE A 374 6.20 21.97 8.46
N VAL A 375 5.90 23.12 7.86
CA VAL A 375 6.82 24.23 7.58
C VAL A 375 6.31 25.51 8.27
N PRO A 376 7.15 26.52 8.51
CA PRO A 376 6.66 27.83 8.94
C PRO A 376 5.66 28.39 7.92
N PHE A 377 4.59 29.02 8.40
CA PHE A 377 3.59 29.66 7.55
C PHE A 377 4.23 30.81 6.76
N SER A 378 3.87 30.90 5.48
CA SER A 378 4.12 32.03 4.60
C SER A 378 3.01 32.09 3.56
N SER A 379 2.44 33.28 3.33
CA SER A 379 1.31 33.45 2.41
C SER A 379 1.62 33.10 0.95
N ASP A 380 2.89 33.05 0.58
CA ASP A 380 3.39 32.75 -0.77
C ASP A 380 4.10 31.38 -0.86
N ASP A 381 4.04 30.57 0.20
CA ASP A 381 4.72 29.26 0.29
C ASP A 381 6.24 29.29 -0.01
N THR A 382 6.89 30.43 0.23
CA THR A 382 8.35 30.56 0.09
C THR A 382 9.12 29.86 1.20
N ARG A 383 8.50 29.68 2.38
CA ARG A 383 9.10 28.97 3.52
C ARG A 383 8.94 27.46 3.32
N LYS A 384 10.07 26.79 3.15
CA LYS A 384 10.14 25.35 2.84
C LYS A 384 11.03 24.58 3.81
N GLU A 385 11.39 25.19 4.93
CA GLU A 385 12.20 24.51 5.96
C GLU A 385 11.32 23.64 6.86
N LEU A 386 11.77 22.43 7.18
CA LEU A 386 11.03 21.51 8.05
C LEU A 386 10.99 22.06 9.48
N ARG A 387 9.78 22.34 9.98
CA ARG A 387 9.55 22.83 11.32
C ARG A 387 9.21 21.73 12.31
N ALA A 388 8.37 20.80 11.90
CA ALA A 388 7.90 19.71 12.75
C ALA A 388 7.41 18.52 11.92
N LEU A 389 7.30 17.35 12.57
CA LEU A 389 6.59 16.18 12.08
C LEU A 389 5.47 15.86 13.07
N MET A 390 4.25 15.68 12.60
CA MET A 390 3.18 15.08 13.40
C MET A 390 2.99 13.64 12.98
N VAL A 391 2.84 12.76 13.98
CA VAL A 391 2.63 11.33 13.81
C VAL A 391 1.38 10.93 14.59
N VAL A 392 0.54 10.07 14.02
CA VAL A 392 -0.61 9.50 14.72
C VAL A 392 -0.56 7.98 14.65
N SER A 393 -0.62 7.35 15.82
CA SER A 393 -0.55 5.89 15.94
C SER A 393 -1.87 5.23 15.57
N SER A 394 -1.78 4.10 14.88
CA SER A 394 -2.87 3.17 14.57
C SER A 394 -2.77 1.88 15.39
N ASP A 395 -1.82 1.78 16.32
CA ASP A 395 -1.71 0.61 17.18
C ASP A 395 -2.80 0.59 18.25
N PRO A 396 -3.36 -0.57 18.61
CA PRO A 396 -4.50 -0.64 19.53
C PRO A 396 -4.31 0.09 20.86
N GLU A 397 -3.11 0.04 21.44
CA GLU A 397 -2.82 0.66 22.74
C GLU A 397 -2.72 2.19 22.68
N THR A 398 -2.26 2.73 21.55
CA THR A 398 -2.00 4.16 21.35
C THR A 398 -2.85 4.76 20.22
N TYR A 399 -3.95 4.08 19.87
CA TYR A 399 -4.77 4.40 18.71
C TYR A 399 -5.27 5.85 18.75
N GLY A 400 -4.98 6.62 17.70
CA GLY A 400 -5.37 8.02 17.58
C GLY A 400 -4.54 9.00 18.42
N GLN A 401 -3.48 8.54 19.09
CA GLN A 401 -2.57 9.43 19.81
C GLN A 401 -1.70 10.24 18.83
N LEU A 402 -1.94 11.54 18.77
CA LEU A 402 -1.18 12.51 17.97
C LEU A 402 0.06 12.98 18.74
N THR A 403 1.24 12.81 18.14
CA THR A 403 2.54 13.24 18.69
C THR A 403 3.23 14.20 17.72
N VAL A 404 3.77 15.32 18.22
CA VAL A 404 4.44 16.34 17.40
C VAL A 404 5.91 16.44 17.77
N TYR A 405 6.79 16.07 16.84
CA TYR A 405 8.23 16.22 16.95
C TYR A 405 8.65 17.56 16.36
N LYS A 406 9.14 18.47 17.21
CA LYS A 406 9.52 19.84 16.82
C LYS A 406 11.03 19.96 16.67
N TYR A 407 11.49 20.66 15.64
CA TYR A 407 12.90 21.03 15.51
C TYR A 407 13.22 22.24 16.37
N SER A 408 14.26 22.12 17.21
CA SER A 408 14.84 23.22 17.96
C SER A 408 16.14 23.68 17.31
N GLY A 409 16.21 24.92 16.85
CA GLY A 409 17.41 25.51 16.23
C GLY A 409 17.25 25.78 14.74
N VAL A 410 18.31 25.51 13.97
CA VAL A 410 18.30 25.69 12.51
C VAL A 410 17.39 24.65 11.89
N LEU A 411 16.41 25.11 11.11
CA LEU A 411 15.44 24.24 10.45
C LEU A 411 16.11 23.57 9.24
N PRO A 412 16.03 22.23 9.10
CA PRO A 412 16.56 21.53 7.94
C PRO A 412 15.65 21.72 6.71
N SER A 413 16.12 21.28 5.53
CA SER A 413 15.32 21.27 4.31
C SER A 413 14.03 20.46 4.48
N GLY A 414 12.89 21.03 4.07
CA GLY A 414 11.61 20.34 4.03
C GLY A 414 11.39 19.53 2.75
N PRO A 415 10.28 18.79 2.65
CA PRO A 415 10.00 17.84 1.57
C PRO A 415 10.16 18.40 0.16
N ALA A 416 9.60 19.59 -0.11
CA ALA A 416 9.65 20.20 -1.43
C ALA A 416 11.08 20.64 -1.82
N THR A 417 11.87 21.14 -0.86
CA THR A 417 13.29 21.47 -1.09
C THR A 417 14.10 20.21 -1.35
N VAL A 418 13.91 19.16 -0.54
CA VAL A 418 14.58 17.87 -0.72
C VAL A 418 14.28 17.26 -2.09
N SER A 419 13.01 17.26 -2.49
CA SER A 419 12.58 16.75 -3.81
C SER A 419 13.22 17.56 -4.95
N ALA A 420 13.28 18.88 -4.84
CA ALA A 420 13.95 19.72 -5.83
C ALA A 420 15.47 19.46 -5.89
N GLU A 421 16.14 19.26 -4.75
CA GLU A 421 17.57 18.92 -4.69
C GLU A 421 17.85 17.55 -5.32
N LEU A 422 17.01 16.54 -5.04
CA LEU A 422 17.10 15.21 -5.68
C LEU A 422 16.98 15.32 -7.21
N SER A 423 15.94 16.00 -7.71
CA SER A 423 15.66 16.11 -9.15
C SER A 423 16.67 16.98 -9.89
N SER A 424 17.26 17.98 -9.23
CA SER A 424 18.22 18.92 -9.83
C SER A 424 19.68 18.46 -9.73
N ASN A 425 19.98 17.43 -8.94
CA ASN A 425 21.34 16.96 -8.72
C ASN A 425 22.03 16.53 -10.03
N PRO A 426 23.29 16.94 -10.29
CA PRO A 426 23.98 16.67 -11.56
C PRO A 426 24.26 15.19 -11.84
N ASN A 427 24.22 14.32 -10.83
CA ASN A 427 24.38 12.88 -10.98
C ASN A 427 23.03 12.14 -11.13
N ILE A 428 21.91 12.80 -10.84
CA ILE A 428 20.56 12.21 -10.85
C ILE A 428 19.78 12.72 -12.07
N SER A 429 19.79 14.03 -12.32
CA SER A 429 18.99 14.66 -13.38
C SER A 429 19.26 14.07 -14.77
N PRO A 430 20.50 13.74 -15.19
CA PRO A 430 20.71 13.10 -16.48
C PRO A 430 20.10 11.70 -16.55
N VAL A 431 20.09 10.95 -15.44
CA VAL A 431 19.48 9.62 -15.37
C VAL A 431 17.97 9.73 -15.50
N ILE A 432 17.34 10.65 -14.78
CA ILE A 432 15.89 10.93 -14.91
C ILE A 432 15.56 11.30 -16.35
N THR A 433 16.30 12.24 -16.95
CA THR A 433 16.08 12.67 -18.33
C THR A 433 16.26 11.53 -19.33
N LEU A 434 17.22 10.62 -19.15
CA LEU A 434 17.39 9.46 -20.03
C LEU A 434 16.27 8.43 -19.88
N LEU A 435 15.74 8.26 -18.67
CA LEU A 435 14.63 7.36 -18.38
C LEU A 435 13.27 7.95 -18.78
N ASP A 436 13.17 9.26 -18.95
CA ASP A 436 11.95 9.99 -19.35
C ASP A 436 12.02 10.42 -20.83
N GLN A 437 12.27 9.46 -21.71
CA GLN A 437 12.40 9.72 -23.16
C GLN A 437 11.67 8.67 -24.00
N ARG A 438 11.22 9.11 -25.19
CA ARG A 438 10.82 8.30 -26.36
C ARG A 438 10.10 6.99 -26.00
N GLY A 439 8.84 7.08 -25.59
CA GLY A 439 8.03 5.89 -25.30
C GLY A 439 8.10 5.40 -23.85
N SER A 440 8.77 6.15 -22.97
CA SER A 440 8.79 5.90 -21.52
C SER A 440 8.54 7.18 -20.73
N ARG A 441 7.93 7.02 -19.56
CA ARG A 441 7.63 8.09 -18.60
C ARG A 441 8.14 7.74 -17.22
N VAL A 442 8.84 8.68 -16.60
CA VAL A 442 9.25 8.58 -15.20
C VAL A 442 8.10 9.01 -14.28
N ILE A 443 7.86 8.21 -13.24
CA ILE A 443 6.99 8.56 -12.11
C ILE A 443 7.85 8.54 -10.86
N LEU A 444 7.86 9.64 -10.13
CA LEU A 444 8.45 9.72 -8.80
C LEU A 444 7.39 9.31 -7.78
N GLY A 445 7.70 8.29 -6.99
CA GLY A 445 6.81 7.87 -5.91
C GLY A 445 6.74 8.88 -4.77
N GLN A 446 5.96 8.56 -3.76
CA GLN A 446 5.83 9.40 -2.57
C GLN A 446 7.18 9.49 -1.85
N LEU A 447 7.57 10.72 -1.50
CA LEU A 447 8.77 10.99 -0.70
C LEU A 447 8.53 10.55 0.74
N GLN A 448 9.30 9.59 1.21
CA GLN A 448 9.22 9.05 2.58
C GLN A 448 10.32 9.63 3.46
N VAL A 449 10.03 9.76 4.76
CA VAL A 449 10.97 10.25 5.78
C VAL A 449 11.29 9.12 6.74
N VAL A 450 12.57 8.83 6.91
CA VAL A 450 13.09 7.78 7.79
C VAL A 450 13.96 8.44 8.86
N PRO A 451 13.50 8.49 10.12
CA PRO A 451 14.34 8.94 11.23
C PRO A 451 15.49 7.94 11.47
N ILE A 452 16.73 8.44 11.44
CA ILE A 452 17.92 7.64 11.75
C ILE A 452 18.80 8.42 12.72
N GLY A 453 19.00 7.89 13.93
CA GLY A 453 19.77 8.59 14.93
C GLY A 453 19.10 9.91 15.32
N LYS A 454 19.82 11.02 15.12
CA LYS A 454 19.31 12.39 15.31
C LYS A 454 19.02 13.11 13.98
N GLY A 455 19.05 12.39 12.85
CA GLY A 455 18.87 12.93 11.52
C GLY A 455 17.66 12.32 10.80
N LEU A 456 17.33 12.89 9.64
CA LEU A 456 16.30 12.37 8.75
C LEU A 456 16.92 12.01 7.41
N VAL A 457 16.72 10.77 7.00
CA VAL A 457 16.95 10.34 5.62
C VAL A 457 15.64 10.45 4.88
N TRP A 458 15.68 11.02 3.69
CA TRP A 458 14.53 11.06 2.79
C TRP A 458 14.76 10.09 1.65
N VAL A 459 13.73 9.31 1.31
CA VAL A 459 13.79 8.27 0.29
C VAL A 459 12.64 8.47 -0.68
N GLN A 460 12.93 8.45 -1.98
CA GLN A 460 11.93 8.56 -3.03
C GLN A 460 12.16 7.46 -4.07
N PRO A 461 11.22 6.52 -4.25
CA PRO A 461 11.34 5.54 -5.31
C PRO A 461 11.08 6.20 -6.68
N LEU A 462 11.79 5.73 -7.69
CA LEU A 462 11.63 6.15 -9.08
C LEU A 462 11.18 4.96 -9.93
N TYR A 463 10.03 5.16 -10.58
CA TYR A 463 9.39 4.19 -11.43
C TYR A 463 9.43 4.63 -12.89
N VAL A 464 9.48 3.68 -13.81
CA VAL A 464 9.33 3.94 -15.24
C VAL A 464 8.20 3.10 -15.81
N ARG A 465 7.27 3.77 -16.50
CA ARG A 465 6.20 3.14 -17.26
C ARG A 465 6.34 3.41 -18.76
N PRO A 466 5.77 2.58 -19.65
CA PRO A 466 5.61 2.94 -21.05
C PRO A 466 4.77 4.22 -21.21
N ASP A 467 5.08 5.02 -22.23
CA ASP A 467 4.31 6.21 -22.64
C ASP A 467 3.09 5.81 -23.49
N ASP A 468 2.32 4.86 -22.98
CA ASP A 468 1.07 4.38 -23.55
C ASP A 468 0.04 4.34 -22.43
N SER A 469 -1.09 5.03 -22.63
CA SER A 469 -2.15 5.16 -21.62
C SER A 469 -2.82 3.84 -21.27
N GLY A 470 -2.65 2.78 -22.09
CA GLY A 470 -3.11 1.42 -21.81
C GLY A 470 -2.09 0.53 -21.10
N SER A 471 -0.82 0.93 -21.04
CA SER A 471 0.28 0.11 -20.53
C SER A 471 0.48 0.33 -19.03
N LYS A 472 0.07 -0.64 -18.21
CA LYS A 472 0.16 -0.58 -16.74
C LYS A 472 1.48 -1.13 -16.17
N GLN A 473 2.39 -1.60 -17.00
CA GLN A 473 3.60 -2.26 -16.52
C GLN A 473 4.60 -1.24 -15.98
N VAL A 474 4.70 -1.16 -14.66
CA VAL A 474 5.65 -0.31 -13.96
C VAL A 474 6.92 -1.11 -13.65
N PHE A 475 8.07 -0.56 -14.00
CA PHE A 475 9.36 -1.09 -13.57
C PHE A 475 9.90 -0.18 -12.47
N VAL A 476 10.18 -0.72 -11.29
CA VAL A 476 11.01 -0.02 -10.31
C VAL A 476 12.40 0.04 -10.91
N ARG A 477 12.92 1.25 -11.14
CA ARG A 477 14.23 1.38 -11.77
C ARG A 477 15.26 1.94 -10.83
N ARG A 478 14.93 2.83 -9.87
CA ARG A 478 15.93 3.42 -8.98
C ARG A 478 15.33 3.84 -7.64
N VAL A 479 16.19 4.03 -6.65
CA VAL A 479 15.88 4.66 -5.36
C VAL A 479 16.70 5.94 -5.24
N LEU A 480 16.03 7.07 -5.04
CA LEU A 480 16.65 8.34 -4.72
C LEU A 480 16.71 8.50 -3.20
N ALA A 481 17.83 8.96 -2.66
CA ALA A 481 17.95 9.23 -1.24
C ALA A 481 18.68 10.55 -0.97
N TRP A 482 18.26 11.24 0.09
CA TRP A 482 18.83 12.51 0.52
C TRP A 482 19.13 12.52 2.01
N TYR A 483 20.28 13.06 2.40
CA TYR A 483 20.66 13.32 3.78
C TYR A 483 21.60 14.53 3.88
N ASN A 484 21.24 15.55 4.67
CA ASN A 484 22.10 16.71 4.97
C ASN A 484 22.73 17.40 3.74
N GLY A 485 21.95 17.56 2.66
CA GLY A 485 22.39 18.22 1.41
C GLY A 485 23.13 17.29 0.45
N GLU A 486 23.32 16.03 0.81
CA GLU A 486 23.84 14.99 -0.08
C GLU A 486 22.67 14.23 -0.70
N ALA A 487 22.62 14.20 -2.03
CA ALA A 487 21.63 13.46 -2.81
C ALA A 487 22.32 12.37 -3.62
N VAL A 488 21.78 11.16 -3.55
CA VAL A 488 22.29 9.99 -4.26
C VAL A 488 21.15 9.25 -4.95
N ILE A 489 21.53 8.43 -5.92
CA ILE A 489 20.67 7.49 -6.62
C ILE A 489 21.31 6.11 -6.51
N GLY A 490 20.51 5.06 -6.34
CA GLY A 490 20.93 3.66 -6.37
C GLY A 490 19.91 2.80 -7.12
N ASP A 491 20.31 1.60 -7.47
CA ASP A 491 19.41 0.56 -8.01
C ASP A 491 18.56 -0.04 -6.89
N THR A 492 19.06 -0.03 -5.66
CA THR A 492 18.37 -0.52 -4.46
C THR A 492 18.47 0.44 -3.28
N LEU A 493 17.71 0.18 -2.21
CA LEU A 493 17.75 0.99 -0.99
C LEU A 493 19.10 0.83 -0.28
N THR A 494 19.64 -0.38 -0.18
CA THR A 494 20.96 -0.66 0.38
C THR A 494 22.04 0.10 -0.37
N GLU A 495 22.00 0.13 -1.70
CA GLU A 495 22.97 0.88 -2.48
C GLU A 495 22.86 2.39 -2.19
N ALA A 496 21.64 2.95 -2.21
CA ALA A 496 21.43 4.37 -1.90
C ALA A 496 21.92 4.73 -0.49
N VAL A 497 21.64 3.89 0.51
CA VAL A 497 22.10 4.08 1.89
C VAL A 497 23.62 3.97 2.01
N ASN A 498 24.25 3.01 1.33
CA ASN A 498 25.71 2.88 1.33
C ASN A 498 26.40 4.02 0.58
N ARG A 499 25.76 4.62 -0.42
CA ARG A 499 26.24 5.85 -1.07
C ARG A 499 26.15 7.06 -0.14
N LEU A 500 25.06 7.22 0.61
CA LEU A 500 24.91 8.28 1.63
C LEU A 500 25.85 8.08 2.84
N PHE A 501 26.11 6.83 3.23
CA PHE A 501 26.92 6.48 4.38
C PHE A 501 28.00 5.46 4.01
N PRO A 502 29.07 5.85 3.27
CA PRO A 502 30.08 4.93 2.76
C PRO A 502 30.84 4.13 3.82
N ARG A 503 30.81 4.58 5.07
CA ARG A 503 31.46 3.92 6.21
C ARG A 503 30.59 2.86 6.89
N SER A 504 29.29 2.83 6.62
CA SER A 504 28.35 1.95 7.31
C SER A 504 28.31 0.53 6.73
N LYS A 505 28.53 0.38 5.40
CA LYS A 505 28.51 -0.90 4.66
C LYS A 505 27.41 -1.85 5.17
N VAL A 506 26.17 -1.39 5.08
CA VAL A 506 24.99 -2.12 5.56
C VAL A 506 24.43 -2.96 4.42
N ASP A 507 23.87 -4.12 4.76
CA ASP A 507 22.93 -4.85 3.93
C ASP A 507 21.57 -4.81 4.64
N LEU A 508 20.55 -4.22 3.99
CA LEU A 508 19.22 -4.12 4.55
C LEU A 508 18.35 -5.35 4.24
N GLY A 509 18.85 -6.29 3.44
CA GLY A 509 18.15 -7.52 3.08
C GLY A 509 16.96 -7.28 2.14
N GLU A 510 16.97 -6.19 1.36
CA GLU A 510 15.86 -5.87 0.48
C GLU A 510 15.81 -6.73 -0.79
N VAL A 511 16.96 -7.25 -1.26
CA VAL A 511 16.99 -8.14 -2.43
C VAL A 511 17.18 -9.56 -1.94
N VAL A 512 16.19 -10.41 -2.16
CA VAL A 512 16.28 -11.84 -1.85
C VAL A 512 16.59 -12.59 -3.15
N GLY A 513 17.69 -13.33 -3.15
CA GLY A 513 18.03 -14.25 -4.24
C GLY A 513 17.08 -15.44 -4.25
N ASP A 514 16.56 -15.81 -5.42
CA ASP A 514 15.65 -16.94 -5.60
C ASP A 514 16.34 -18.24 -5.15
N SER A 515 16.04 -18.66 -3.93
CA SER A 515 16.49 -19.92 -3.37
C SER A 515 15.54 -21.01 -3.88
N GLY A 516 15.77 -21.43 -5.13
CA GLY A 516 15.29 -22.67 -5.74
C GLY A 516 13.93 -23.20 -5.30
N SER A 517 12.87 -22.77 -5.97
CA SER A 517 11.68 -23.62 -6.18
C SER A 517 11.36 -23.68 -7.67
N ASP A 518 11.72 -24.81 -8.28
CA ASP A 518 11.39 -25.23 -9.63
C ASP A 518 9.88 -25.10 -9.92
N PRO A 519 9.44 -24.27 -10.89
CA PRO A 519 8.10 -24.35 -11.42
C PRO A 519 8.05 -25.47 -12.46
N GLY A 520 7.62 -26.63 -11.99
CA GLY A 520 7.33 -27.78 -12.83
C GLY A 520 6.28 -27.51 -13.93
N THR A 521 6.57 -28.11 -15.09
CA THR A 521 5.66 -28.65 -16.11
C THR A 521 4.81 -27.69 -16.95
N ASP A 522 5.25 -27.46 -18.18
CA ASP A 522 4.40 -27.22 -19.36
C ASP A 522 4.50 -28.43 -20.32
N PRO A 523 3.39 -29.05 -20.76
CA PRO A 523 3.41 -30.17 -21.70
C PRO A 523 3.26 -29.75 -23.18
N GLY A 524 4.30 -30.04 -23.98
CA GLY A 524 4.23 -30.33 -25.43
C GLY A 524 4.03 -29.11 -26.36
N THR A 525 4.67 -28.98 -27.51
CA THR A 525 5.11 -30.00 -28.48
C THR A 525 6.18 -29.45 -29.42
N ASP A 526 7.24 -30.24 -29.61
CA ASP A 526 8.21 -30.19 -30.72
C ASP A 526 7.54 -30.65 -32.05
N PRO A 527 8.08 -30.34 -33.25
CA PRO A 527 9.11 -31.24 -33.79
C PRO A 527 10.26 -30.56 -34.57
N GLY A 528 11.49 -30.92 -34.19
CA GLY A 528 12.48 -31.48 -35.09
C GLY A 528 13.73 -30.64 -35.32
N THR A 529 14.85 -31.02 -34.71
CA THR A 529 15.84 -31.94 -35.31
C THR A 529 17.09 -32.05 -34.43
N ASP A 530 17.33 -33.27 -33.94
CA ASP A 530 18.60 -33.77 -33.40
C ASP A 530 19.55 -34.14 -34.57
N PRO A 531 20.89 -34.15 -34.42
CA PRO A 531 21.55 -35.29 -33.76
C PRO A 531 22.76 -34.94 -32.88
N GLY A 532 22.66 -35.31 -31.60
CA GLY A 532 23.52 -36.29 -30.96
C GLY A 532 24.81 -35.78 -30.32
N THR A 533 24.91 -35.88 -28.99
CA THR A 533 25.64 -36.96 -28.28
C THR A 533 25.73 -36.66 -26.77
N ASP A 534 25.23 -37.59 -25.96
CA ASP A 534 25.53 -37.75 -24.52
C ASP A 534 26.49 -38.96 -24.41
N PRO A 535 27.43 -39.05 -23.45
CA PRO A 535 27.09 -39.32 -22.04
C PRO A 535 27.88 -38.48 -21.01
N GLY A 536 27.19 -38.05 -19.96
CA GLY A 536 27.75 -37.33 -18.82
C GLY A 536 28.71 -38.11 -17.91
N THR A 537 29.23 -37.38 -16.92
CA THR A 537 29.81 -37.85 -15.66
C THR A 537 29.94 -36.65 -14.71
N ASP A 538 29.59 -36.84 -13.44
CA ASP A 538 29.91 -35.96 -12.31
C ASP A 538 31.38 -35.50 -12.35
N PRO A 539 31.72 -34.24 -12.03
CA PRO A 539 33.10 -33.91 -11.71
C PRO A 539 33.37 -34.25 -10.24
N GLU A 540 34.04 -35.38 -10.03
CA GLU A 540 35.06 -35.45 -8.98
C GLU A 540 36.06 -34.30 -9.22
N THR A 541 36.22 -33.43 -8.24
CA THR A 541 37.21 -32.35 -8.26
C THR A 541 38.61 -32.92 -8.09
N ASP A 542 39.33 -33.09 -9.21
CA ASP A 542 40.75 -33.42 -9.22
C ASP A 542 41.58 -32.13 -9.02
N PRO A 543 42.31 -31.96 -7.90
CA PRO A 543 43.06 -30.75 -7.57
C PRO A 543 44.35 -30.56 -8.41
N THR A 544 44.48 -31.27 -9.55
CA THR A 544 45.63 -31.18 -10.45
C THR A 544 45.35 -30.52 -11.80
N SER A 545 44.13 -29.99 -12.00
CA SER A 545 43.74 -29.21 -13.18
C SER A 545 44.37 -27.79 -13.20
N ASP A 546 45.02 -27.42 -14.31
CA ASP A 546 45.50 -26.05 -14.60
C ASP A 546 44.42 -25.20 -15.33
N ASP A 547 43.12 -25.47 -15.12
CA ASP A 547 42.01 -24.63 -15.59
C ASP A 547 41.70 -23.52 -14.56
N PRO A 548 41.80 -22.22 -14.93
CA PRO A 548 41.46 -21.12 -14.03
C PRO A 548 40.04 -21.19 -13.46
N VAL A 549 39.05 -21.71 -14.20
CA VAL A 549 37.67 -21.79 -13.72
C VAL A 549 37.55 -22.84 -12.61
N ALA A 550 38.10 -24.02 -12.82
CA ALA A 550 38.12 -25.09 -11.82
C ALA A 550 38.90 -24.70 -10.55
N LEU A 551 39.97 -23.91 -10.68
CA LEU A 551 40.73 -23.39 -9.54
C LEU A 551 39.95 -22.36 -8.72
N LEU A 552 39.11 -21.54 -9.36
CA LEU A 552 38.25 -20.57 -8.67
C LEU A 552 37.07 -21.26 -7.98
N GLU A 553 36.45 -22.25 -8.61
CA GLU A 553 35.40 -23.07 -8.00
C GLU A 553 35.93 -23.83 -6.78
N ALA A 554 37.15 -24.39 -6.86
CA ALA A 554 37.79 -25.03 -5.71
C ALA A 554 38.13 -24.03 -4.57
N ALA A 555 38.46 -22.78 -4.91
CA ALA A 555 38.68 -21.73 -3.92
C ALA A 555 37.38 -21.32 -3.20
N GLU A 556 36.25 -21.32 -3.91
CA GLU A 556 34.92 -21.02 -3.35
C GLU A 556 34.52 -22.06 -2.29
N VAL A 557 34.72 -23.36 -2.58
CA VAL A 557 34.49 -24.43 -1.61
C VAL A 557 35.35 -24.27 -0.35
N LEU A 558 36.61 -23.84 -0.48
CA LEU A 558 37.49 -23.60 0.66
C LEU A 558 37.06 -22.38 1.50
N PHE A 559 36.44 -21.36 0.89
CA PHE A 559 35.86 -20.25 1.63
C PHE A 559 34.61 -20.66 2.41
N ASP A 560 33.76 -21.51 1.83
CA ASP A 560 32.61 -22.07 2.55
C ASP A 560 33.06 -22.89 3.76
N GLU A 561 34.08 -23.72 3.61
CA GLU A 561 34.70 -24.47 4.73
C GLU A 561 35.30 -23.54 5.78
N ALA A 562 35.92 -22.43 5.37
CA ALA A 562 36.46 -21.42 6.28
C ALA A 562 35.33 -20.74 7.08
N ASP A 563 34.22 -20.38 6.45
CA ASP A 563 33.10 -19.73 7.11
C ASP A 563 32.40 -20.64 8.13
N VAL A 564 32.36 -21.96 7.86
CA VAL A 564 31.93 -22.95 8.85
C VAL A 564 32.89 -22.98 10.05
N ALA A 565 34.20 -23.07 9.80
CA ALA A 565 35.21 -23.07 10.86
C ALA A 565 35.19 -21.77 11.70
N LEU A 566 34.90 -20.62 11.08
CA LEU A 566 34.76 -19.33 11.76
C LEU A 566 33.53 -19.31 12.67
N ARG A 567 32.39 -19.85 12.22
CA ARG A 567 31.17 -19.98 13.05
C ARG A 567 31.38 -20.91 14.24
N ASP A 568 32.18 -21.95 14.06
CA ASP A 568 32.54 -22.90 15.11
C ASP A 568 33.67 -22.41 16.04
N GLY A 569 34.25 -21.23 15.75
CA GLY A 569 35.31 -20.61 16.54
C GLY A 569 36.69 -21.25 16.37
N ASP A 570 36.87 -22.12 15.37
CA ASP A 570 38.16 -22.71 15.00
C ASP A 570 38.94 -21.80 14.06
N LEU A 571 39.59 -20.80 14.68
CA LEU A 571 40.37 -19.79 13.96
C LEU A 571 41.62 -20.37 13.26
N GLY A 572 42.11 -21.54 13.70
CA GLY A 572 43.26 -22.19 13.07
C GLY A 572 42.88 -22.81 11.73
N THR A 573 41.76 -23.54 11.70
CA THR A 573 41.22 -24.11 10.47
C THR A 573 40.72 -23.03 9.52
N TYR A 574 40.05 -21.99 10.04
CA TYR A 574 39.68 -20.81 9.24
C TYR A 574 40.88 -20.22 8.49
N GLN A 575 41.97 -19.92 9.19
CA GLN A 575 43.15 -19.32 8.56
C GLN A 575 43.78 -20.24 7.51
N SER A 576 43.89 -21.54 7.79
CA SER A 576 44.45 -22.51 6.83
C SER A 576 43.64 -22.56 5.53
N LYS A 577 42.31 -22.57 5.64
CA LYS A 577 41.40 -22.66 4.49
C LYS A 577 41.38 -21.39 3.65
N VAL A 578 41.45 -20.23 4.31
CA VAL A 578 41.61 -18.94 3.62
C VAL A 578 42.94 -18.87 2.87
N ASP A 579 44.04 -19.33 3.47
CA ASP A 579 45.36 -19.33 2.83
C ASP A 579 45.41 -20.28 1.61
N GLU A 580 44.79 -21.46 1.72
CA GLU A 580 44.65 -22.41 0.61
C GLU A 580 43.81 -21.84 -0.55
N ALA A 581 42.67 -21.20 -0.25
CA ALA A 581 41.82 -20.56 -1.25
C ALA A 581 42.56 -19.42 -1.98
N GLN A 582 43.32 -18.59 -1.25
CA GLN A 582 44.11 -17.52 -1.84
C GLN A 582 45.24 -18.03 -2.74
N ALA A 583 45.85 -19.18 -2.41
CA ALA A 583 46.85 -19.81 -3.25
C ALA A 583 46.25 -20.28 -4.60
N LEU A 584 45.04 -20.85 -4.58
CA LEU A 584 44.34 -21.26 -5.80
C LEU A 584 43.95 -20.06 -6.67
N ILE A 585 43.44 -18.99 -6.07
CA ILE A 585 43.12 -17.74 -6.79
C ILE A 585 44.38 -17.14 -7.41
N SER A 586 45.49 -17.08 -6.68
CA SER A 586 46.75 -16.55 -7.19
C SER A 586 47.26 -17.35 -8.38
N ARG A 587 47.09 -18.68 -8.35
CA ARG A 587 47.44 -19.56 -9.46
C ARG A 587 46.53 -19.36 -10.67
N ALA A 588 45.21 -19.22 -10.46
CA ALA A 588 44.25 -18.94 -11.51
C ALA A 588 44.55 -17.59 -12.21
N LEU A 589 44.85 -16.54 -11.44
CA LEU A 589 45.21 -15.22 -11.98
C LEU A 589 46.50 -15.26 -12.81
N THR A 590 47.51 -16.01 -12.35
CA THR A 590 48.76 -16.22 -13.09
C THR A 590 48.52 -16.89 -14.44
N LEU A 591 47.62 -17.88 -14.49
CA LEU A 591 47.24 -18.60 -15.72
C LEU A 591 46.42 -17.73 -16.68
N LEU A 592 45.65 -16.77 -16.16
CA LEU A 592 44.90 -15.78 -16.94
C LEU A 592 45.76 -14.59 -17.40
N GLY A 593 47.04 -14.56 -17.04
CA GLY A 593 48.00 -13.54 -17.47
C GLY A 593 47.83 -12.18 -16.78
N GLN A 594 47.32 -12.16 -15.53
CA GLN A 594 47.22 -10.96 -14.69
C GLN A 594 48.19 -10.97 -13.51
#